data_AF-A0A3C1KST5-F1
#
_entry.id   AF-A0A3C1KST5-F1
#
_cell.length_a   1.000
_cell.length_b   1.000
_cell.length_c   1.000
_cell.angle_alpha   90.00
_cell.angle_beta   90.00
_cell.angle_gamma   90.00
#
_symmetry.space_group_name_H-M   'P 1'
#
loop_
_entity.id
_entity.type
_entity.pdbx_description
1 polymer ?
#
loop_
_entity_poly.entity_id
_entity_poly.type
_entity_poly.pdbx_seq_one_letter_code
_entity_poly.pdbx_strand_id
1 'polypeptide(L)'
;MTGASTELRLVADVGGTNSRVALFDPRDGSLQALRVYQNASHADFGAVLESWFREVDADAPREACIAVAAPPSGNNARMINIDWELRGAELAQRFGIRQLGLMNDFEANACALPWLRPQDYATLQAGRAKKPARLAVLGPGTGLGGAVLDMRTDGAVAVACEPGQMDLAPLGAAQMALWP
;
A
#
# COMPACT_ATOMS: atom_id res chain seq x y z
N MET A 1 -9.16 -27.39 17.81
CA MET A 1 -8.51 -26.08 18.01
C MET A 1 -7.22 -26.10 17.22
N THR A 2 -7.28 -25.66 15.95
CA THR A 2 -6.18 -25.73 14.99
C THR A 2 -5.29 -24.49 15.13
N GLY A 3 -4.06 -24.70 15.59
CA GLY A 3 -3.06 -23.64 15.83
C GLY A 3 -2.49 -23.04 14.55
N ALA A 4 -3.15 -22.03 14.00
CA ALA A 4 -2.64 -21.26 12.86
C ALA A 4 -2.60 -19.73 13.06
N SER A 5 -3.17 -19.17 14.14
CA SER A 5 -3.49 -17.73 14.19
C SER A 5 -2.40 -16.78 14.70
N THR A 6 -1.17 -17.24 14.99
CA THR A 6 -0.15 -16.36 15.61
C THR A 6 0.77 -15.62 14.65
N GLU A 7 0.81 -16.00 13.36
CA GLU A 7 1.78 -15.45 12.38
C GLU A 7 1.15 -14.64 11.24
N LEU A 8 -0.16 -14.76 11.02
CA LEU A 8 -0.82 -13.96 9.99
C LEU A 8 -0.84 -12.48 10.42
N ARG A 9 -0.70 -11.60 9.43
CA ARG A 9 -0.74 -10.15 9.61
C ARG A 9 -1.92 -9.57 8.85
N LEU A 10 -2.61 -8.60 9.42
CA LEU A 10 -3.63 -7.88 8.65
C LEU A 10 -2.92 -6.93 7.68
N VAL A 11 -3.31 -6.97 6.41
CA VAL A 11 -2.87 -5.98 5.42
C VAL A 11 -4.07 -5.33 4.79
N ALA A 12 -3.97 -4.02 4.55
CA ALA A 12 -5.01 -3.29 3.85
C ALA A 12 -4.43 -2.28 2.86
N ASP A 13 -5.16 -2.07 1.77
CA ASP A 13 -4.92 -1.06 0.75
C ASP A 13 -6.17 -0.18 0.66
N VAL A 14 -6.05 1.07 1.11
CA VAL A 14 -7.15 2.01 1.28
C VAL A 14 -7.01 3.12 0.23
N GLY A 15 -7.80 2.99 -0.86
CA GLY A 15 -7.90 3.99 -1.92
C GLY A 15 -9.06 4.96 -1.70
N GLY A 16 -9.31 5.85 -2.67
CA GLY A 16 -10.47 6.75 -2.62
C GLY A 16 -11.80 6.02 -2.80
N THR A 17 -11.91 5.12 -3.77
CA THR A 17 -13.19 4.46 -4.08
C THR A 17 -13.37 3.13 -3.35
N ASN A 18 -12.29 2.37 -3.19
CA ASN A 18 -12.35 1.02 -2.63
C ASN A 18 -11.25 0.81 -1.59
N SER A 19 -11.54 -0.06 -0.63
CA SER A 19 -10.57 -0.61 0.30
C SER A 19 -10.44 -2.12 0.10
N ARG A 20 -9.22 -2.63 0.16
CA ARG A 20 -8.94 -4.07 0.13
C ARG A 20 -8.38 -4.49 1.47
N VAL A 21 -8.87 -5.59 2.03
CA VAL A 21 -8.40 -6.12 3.33
C VAL A 21 -8.14 -7.60 3.18
N ALA A 22 -7.02 -8.07 3.71
CA ALA A 22 -6.60 -9.46 3.67
C ALA A 22 -5.74 -9.84 4.89
N LEU A 23 -5.52 -11.13 5.05
CA LEU A 23 -4.46 -11.68 5.90
C LEU A 23 -3.25 -12.00 5.03
N PHE A 24 -2.07 -11.54 5.45
CA PHE A 24 -0.79 -11.86 4.85
C PHE A 24 -0.08 -12.94 5.66
N ASP A 25 0.40 -13.97 4.96
CA ASP A 25 1.23 -15.01 5.55
C ASP A 25 2.72 -14.74 5.25
N PRO A 26 3.53 -14.37 6.27
CA PRO A 26 4.93 -14.05 6.05
C PRO A 26 5.80 -15.26 5.64
N ARG A 27 5.29 -16.49 5.79
CA ARG A 27 6.06 -17.71 5.51
C ARG A 27 6.17 -17.99 4.01
N ASP A 28 5.11 -17.69 3.26
CA ASP A 28 5.03 -17.96 1.82
C ASP A 28 4.64 -16.73 0.99
N GLY A 29 4.32 -15.61 1.64
CA GLY A 29 3.91 -14.36 0.99
C GLY A 29 2.47 -14.38 0.46
N SER A 30 1.66 -15.36 0.85
CA SER A 30 0.28 -15.50 0.37
C SER A 30 -0.68 -14.51 1.03
N LEU A 31 -1.72 -14.15 0.28
CA LEU A 31 -2.88 -13.41 0.80
C LEU A 31 -4.05 -14.37 0.98
N GLN A 32 -4.68 -14.29 2.14
CA GLN A 32 -5.84 -15.07 2.53
C GLN A 32 -6.99 -14.13 2.88
N ALA A 33 -8.23 -14.61 2.76
CA ALA A 33 -9.43 -13.86 3.14
C ALA A 33 -9.52 -12.46 2.50
N LEU A 34 -8.97 -12.28 1.29
CA LEU A 34 -9.03 -11.01 0.57
C LEU A 34 -10.48 -10.64 0.26
N ARG A 35 -10.87 -9.42 0.63
CA ARG A 35 -12.15 -8.80 0.29
C ARG A 35 -11.94 -7.37 -0.17
N VAL A 36 -12.89 -6.89 -0.96
CA VAL A 36 -12.91 -5.53 -1.49
C VAL A 36 -14.21 -4.86 -1.07
N TYR A 37 -14.10 -3.67 -0.49
CA TYR A 37 -15.22 -2.87 0.01
C TYR A 37 -15.32 -1.58 -0.78
N GLN A 38 -16.54 -1.19 -1.13
CA GLN A 38 -16.80 0.14 -1.69
C GLN A 38 -16.84 1.14 -0.53
N ASN A 39 -15.93 2.12 -0.54
CA ASN A 39 -15.79 3.05 0.59
C ASN A 39 -17.06 3.88 0.82
N ALA A 40 -17.81 4.20 -0.24
CA ALA A 40 -19.07 4.92 -0.14
C ALA A 40 -20.17 4.19 0.66
N SER A 41 -20.00 2.88 0.92
CA SER A 41 -20.93 2.07 1.74
C SER A 41 -20.56 2.04 3.23
N HIS A 42 -19.47 2.70 3.64
CA HIS A 42 -18.97 2.68 5.01
C HIS A 42 -18.72 4.11 5.52
N ALA A 43 -18.93 4.32 6.82
CA ALA A 43 -18.73 5.63 7.44
C ALA A 43 -17.24 5.98 7.58
N ASP A 44 -16.41 4.98 7.89
CA ASP A 44 -14.97 5.11 8.10
C ASP A 44 -14.26 3.76 7.84
N PHE A 45 -12.92 3.76 7.90
CA PHE A 45 -12.14 2.53 7.72
C PHE A 45 -12.34 1.50 8.86
N GLY A 46 -12.69 1.94 10.07
CA GLY A 46 -13.04 1.02 11.15
C GLY A 46 -14.32 0.22 10.83
N ALA A 47 -15.33 0.85 10.23
CA ALA A 47 -16.53 0.18 9.76
C ALA A 47 -16.24 -0.83 8.63
N VAL A 48 -15.22 -0.58 7.79
CA VAL A 48 -14.72 -1.56 6.81
C VAL A 48 -14.12 -2.77 7.53
N LEU A 49 -13.23 -2.55 8.49
CA LEU A 49 -12.60 -3.63 9.27
C LEU A 49 -13.63 -4.46 10.05
N GLU A 50 -14.65 -3.83 10.64
CA GLU A 50 -15.73 -4.55 11.33
C GLU A 50 -16.51 -5.48 10.39
N SER A 51 -16.86 -5.00 9.20
CA SER A 51 -17.51 -5.85 8.19
C SER A 51 -16.60 -6.99 7.76
N TRP A 52 -15.31 -6.71 7.55
CA TRP A 52 -14.34 -7.73 7.19
C TRP A 52 -14.21 -8.82 8.25
N PHE A 53 -13.95 -8.46 9.52
CA PHE A 53 -13.84 -9.41 10.62
C PHE A 53 -15.10 -10.28 10.76
N ARG A 54 -16.29 -9.68 10.58
CA ARG A 54 -17.56 -10.41 10.63
C ARG A 54 -17.72 -11.40 9.47
N GLU A 55 -17.28 -11.04 8.26
CA GLU A 55 -17.45 -11.86 7.05
C GLU A 55 -16.49 -13.03 6.98
N VAL A 56 -15.27 -12.87 7.50
CA VAL A 56 -14.20 -13.88 7.37
C VAL A 56 -14.05 -14.78 8.60
N ASP A 57 -14.76 -14.46 9.69
CA ASP A 57 -14.72 -15.18 10.98
C ASP A 57 -13.27 -15.45 11.45
N ALA A 58 -12.44 -14.41 11.41
CA ALA A 58 -11.03 -14.48 11.80
C ALA A 58 -10.77 -13.77 13.13
N ASP A 59 -9.89 -14.36 13.94
CA ASP A 59 -9.30 -13.67 15.08
C ASP A 59 -8.47 -12.46 14.61
N ALA A 60 -8.43 -11.41 15.43
CA ALA A 60 -7.59 -10.26 15.16
C ALA A 60 -6.09 -10.64 15.15
N PRO A 61 -5.36 -10.38 14.05
CA PRO A 61 -3.91 -10.52 14.01
C PRO A 61 -3.21 -9.63 15.04
N ARG A 62 -2.00 -10.06 15.47
CA ARG A 62 -1.17 -9.23 16.36
C ARG A 62 -0.62 -7.99 15.66
N GLU A 63 -0.42 -8.07 14.35
CA GLU A 63 0.25 -7.05 13.56
C GLU A 63 -0.60 -6.67 12.34
N ALA A 64 -0.59 -5.38 12.00
CA ALA A 64 -1.27 -4.85 10.85
C ALA A 64 -0.44 -3.79 10.10
N CYS A 65 -0.54 -3.79 8.78
CA CYS A 65 0.01 -2.74 7.91
C CYS A 65 -1.08 -2.22 6.97
N ILE A 66 -1.30 -0.91 6.98
CA ILE A 66 -2.33 -0.26 6.16
C ILE A 66 -1.65 0.71 5.20
N ALA A 67 -1.73 0.40 3.91
CA ALA A 67 -1.37 1.32 2.84
C ALA A 67 -2.53 2.29 2.59
N VAL A 68 -2.24 3.59 2.53
CA VAL A 68 -3.24 4.64 2.33
C VAL A 68 -2.88 5.52 1.13
N ALA A 69 -3.88 5.84 0.30
CA ALA A 69 -3.77 6.78 -0.81
C ALA A 69 -3.80 8.24 -0.34
N ALA A 70 -3.00 8.55 0.68
CA ALA A 70 -2.76 9.87 1.24
C ALA A 70 -1.40 9.86 1.98
N PRO A 71 -0.72 11.02 2.12
CA PRO A 71 0.51 11.09 2.91
C PRO A 71 0.23 10.84 4.41
N PRO A 72 0.87 9.83 5.04
CA PRO A 72 0.77 9.64 6.49
C PRO A 72 1.51 10.74 7.26
N SER A 73 0.99 11.10 8.44
CA SER A 73 1.65 11.92 9.46
C SER A 73 1.83 11.08 10.72
N GLY A 74 3.04 10.54 10.90
CA GLY A 74 3.31 9.51 11.89
C GLY A 74 2.46 8.26 11.61
N ASN A 75 1.70 7.80 12.60
CA ASN A 75 0.79 6.65 12.45
C ASN A 75 -0.66 7.05 12.15
N ASN A 76 -0.87 8.19 11.49
CA ASN A 76 -2.19 8.71 11.13
C ASN A 76 -2.23 9.15 9.67
N ALA A 77 -3.41 9.16 9.05
CA ALA A 77 -3.60 9.69 7.72
C ALA A 77 -4.98 10.34 7.55
N ARG A 78 -5.05 11.39 6.74
CA ARG A 78 -6.30 12.08 6.35
C ARG A 78 -6.53 11.88 4.85
N MET A 79 -7.63 11.22 4.51
CA MET A 79 -8.03 11.01 3.11
C MET A 79 -9.12 12.03 2.74
N ILE A 80 -8.68 13.20 2.27
CA ILE A 80 -9.56 14.36 2.02
C ILE A 80 -10.69 14.03 1.03
N ASN A 81 -10.42 13.21 0.01
CA ASN A 81 -11.38 12.88 -1.05
C ASN A 81 -12.60 12.08 -0.56
N ILE A 82 -12.51 11.41 0.59
CA ILE A 82 -13.61 10.64 1.19
C ILE A 82 -13.91 11.05 2.64
N ASP A 83 -13.28 12.13 3.11
CA ASP A 83 -13.37 12.64 4.48
C ASP A 83 -13.09 11.59 5.58
N TRP A 84 -12.17 10.66 5.32
CA TRP A 84 -11.77 9.66 6.31
C TRP A 84 -10.53 10.10 7.07
N GLU A 85 -10.52 9.80 8.36
CA GLU A 85 -9.35 9.94 9.22
C GLU A 85 -8.98 8.57 9.77
N LEU A 86 -7.79 8.11 9.42
CA LEU A 86 -7.26 6.84 9.90
C LEU A 86 -6.28 7.13 11.02
N ARG A 87 -6.61 6.67 12.21
CA ARG A 87 -5.80 6.85 13.42
C ARG A 87 -5.31 5.50 13.88
N GLY A 88 -4.04 5.19 13.60
CA GLY A 88 -3.52 3.85 13.77
C GLY A 88 -3.63 3.33 15.20
N ALA A 89 -3.43 4.20 16.20
CA ALA A 89 -3.58 3.83 17.62
C ALA A 89 -5.03 3.51 18.01
N GLU A 90 -6.00 4.28 17.50
CA GLU A 90 -7.42 4.05 17.78
C GLU A 90 -7.93 2.78 17.09
N LEU A 91 -7.51 2.53 15.84
CA LEU A 91 -7.78 1.29 15.13
C LEU A 91 -7.16 0.09 15.87
N ALA A 92 -5.91 0.20 16.29
CA ALA A 92 -5.22 -0.87 17.02
C ALA A 92 -5.97 -1.24 18.31
N GLN A 93 -6.38 -0.23 19.08
CA GLN A 93 -7.16 -0.42 20.30
C GLN A 93 -8.54 -1.03 20.00
N ARG A 94 -9.27 -0.53 19.00
CA ARG A 94 -10.62 -0.99 18.64
C ARG A 94 -10.65 -2.47 18.25
N PHE A 95 -9.63 -2.94 17.54
CA PHE A 95 -9.58 -4.32 17.02
C PHE A 95 -8.64 -5.24 17.81
N GLY A 96 -8.05 -4.78 18.92
CA GLY A 96 -7.13 -5.61 19.71
C GLY A 96 -5.82 -5.96 19.01
N ILE A 97 -5.40 -5.15 18.02
CA ILE A 97 -4.16 -5.33 17.28
C ILE A 97 -3.02 -4.73 18.10
N ARG A 98 -1.93 -5.49 18.30
CA ARG A 98 -0.80 -5.05 19.14
C ARG A 98 0.06 -4.00 18.45
N GLN A 99 0.33 -4.17 17.16
CA GLN A 99 1.12 -3.25 16.36
C GLN A 99 0.41 -2.96 15.04
N LEU A 100 0.15 -1.70 14.75
CA LEU A 100 -0.49 -1.28 13.52
C LEU A 100 0.27 -0.08 12.98
N GLY A 101 0.75 -0.21 11.73
CA GLY A 101 1.44 0.85 11.00
C GLY A 101 0.63 1.31 9.80
N LEU A 102 0.64 2.62 9.55
CA LEU A 102 0.19 3.23 8.30
C LEU A 102 1.39 3.59 7.44
N MET A 103 1.27 3.40 6.13
CA MET A 103 2.26 3.84 5.13
C MET A 103 1.57 4.34 3.86
N ASN A 104 2.28 5.10 3.04
CA ASN A 104 1.72 5.54 1.77
C ASN A 104 1.56 4.35 0.79
N ASP A 105 0.57 4.44 -0.10
CA ASP A 105 0.29 3.44 -1.14
C ASP A 105 1.45 3.21 -2.12
N PHE A 106 2.15 4.27 -2.55
CA PHE A 106 3.35 4.13 -3.38
C PHE A 106 4.54 3.59 -2.61
N GLU A 107 4.69 3.90 -1.32
CA GLU A 107 5.69 3.24 -0.48
C GLU A 107 5.42 1.74 -0.36
N ALA A 108 4.15 1.35 -0.20
CA ALA A 108 3.75 -0.06 -0.18
C ALA A 108 4.07 -0.75 -1.52
N ASN A 109 3.76 -0.08 -2.64
CA ASN A 109 4.13 -0.57 -3.97
C ASN A 109 5.66 -0.73 -4.13
N ALA A 110 6.45 0.21 -3.63
CA ALA A 110 7.91 0.14 -3.67
C ALA A 110 8.42 -1.07 -2.86
N CYS A 111 7.90 -1.28 -1.65
CA CYS A 111 8.20 -2.43 -0.81
C CYS A 111 7.84 -3.77 -1.47
N ALA A 112 6.82 -3.79 -2.34
CA ALA A 112 6.40 -5.00 -3.06
C ALA A 112 7.30 -5.36 -4.25
N LEU A 113 8.08 -4.42 -4.81
CA LEU A 113 8.87 -4.66 -6.02
C LEU A 113 9.81 -5.88 -5.95
N PRO A 114 10.54 -6.15 -4.83
CA PRO A 114 11.39 -7.34 -4.72
C PRO A 114 10.61 -8.66 -4.68
N TRP A 115 9.31 -8.61 -4.41
CA TRP A 115 8.44 -9.78 -4.24
C TRP A 115 7.66 -10.15 -5.51
N LEU A 116 7.73 -9.30 -6.55
CA LEU A 116 7.09 -9.59 -7.84
C LEU A 116 7.77 -10.79 -8.52
N ARG A 117 6.97 -11.74 -8.98
CA ARG A 117 7.41 -12.91 -9.73
C ARG A 117 7.37 -12.60 -11.23
N PRO A 118 8.06 -13.39 -12.09
CA PRO A 118 8.09 -13.15 -13.53
C PRO A 118 6.71 -13.06 -14.20
N GLN A 119 5.69 -13.72 -13.64
CA GLN A 119 4.31 -13.65 -14.12
C GLN A 119 3.55 -12.38 -13.70
N ASP A 120 4.05 -11.64 -12.71
CA ASP A 120 3.38 -10.47 -12.15
C ASP A 120 3.71 -9.18 -12.94
N TYR A 121 4.60 -9.23 -13.94
CA TYR A 121 4.96 -8.07 -14.78
C TYR A 121 5.31 -8.44 -16.22
N ALA A 122 5.26 -7.44 -17.11
CA ALA A 122 5.77 -7.52 -18.47
C ALA A 122 6.99 -6.61 -18.65
N THR A 123 8.05 -7.12 -19.26
CA THR A 123 9.26 -6.31 -19.53
C THR A 123 9.05 -5.45 -20.76
N LEU A 124 8.95 -4.13 -20.57
CA LEU A 124 8.93 -3.16 -21.68
C LEU A 124 10.32 -2.92 -22.26
N GLN A 125 11.33 -2.86 -21.40
CA GLN A 125 12.73 -2.68 -21.79
C GLN A 125 13.64 -3.45 -20.85
N ALA A 126 14.50 -4.30 -21.41
CA ALA A 126 15.44 -5.09 -20.62
C ALA A 126 16.52 -4.19 -20.00
N GLY A 127 16.63 -4.27 -18.67
CA GLY A 127 17.69 -3.60 -17.91
C GLY A 127 19.02 -4.37 -17.95
N ARG A 128 20.10 -3.70 -17.51
CA ARG A 128 21.44 -4.32 -17.38
C ARG A 128 21.74 -4.85 -15.97
N ALA A 129 21.06 -4.32 -14.96
CA ALA A 129 21.32 -4.68 -13.57
C ALA A 129 20.76 -6.06 -13.24
N LYS A 130 21.63 -7.00 -12.83
CA LYS A 130 21.23 -8.35 -12.41
C LYS A 130 20.59 -8.39 -11.03
N LYS A 131 21.02 -7.50 -10.12
CA LYS A 131 20.52 -7.34 -8.75
C LYS A 131 20.50 -5.84 -8.43
N PRO A 132 19.47 -5.10 -8.83
CA PRO A 132 19.38 -3.68 -8.55
C PRO A 132 19.33 -3.44 -7.04
N ALA A 133 20.17 -2.55 -6.53
CA ALA A 133 20.17 -2.16 -5.10
C ALA A 133 19.19 -1.01 -4.80
N ARG A 134 18.55 -0.47 -5.85
CA ARG A 134 17.49 0.53 -5.79
C ARG A 134 16.44 0.19 -6.83
N LEU A 135 15.18 0.31 -6.45
CA LEU A 135 14.04 0.10 -7.32
C LEU A 135 13.16 1.35 -7.28
N ALA A 136 12.42 1.61 -8.35
CA ALA A 136 11.47 2.71 -8.39
C ALA A 136 10.15 2.22 -8.96
N VAL A 137 9.06 2.78 -8.44
CA VAL A 137 7.72 2.59 -8.96
C VAL A 137 7.15 3.95 -9.34
N LEU A 138 6.44 3.98 -10.46
CA LEU A 138 5.72 5.14 -10.97
C LEU A 138 4.35 4.65 -11.44
N GLY A 139 3.30 5.40 -11.14
CA GLY A 139 1.93 5.01 -11.45
C GLY A 139 1.13 6.21 -11.94
N PRO A 140 0.85 6.31 -13.25
CA PRO A 140 -0.12 7.27 -13.76
C PRO A 140 -1.55 6.81 -13.42
N GLY A 141 -2.34 7.72 -12.85
CA GLY A 141 -3.75 7.55 -12.49
C GLY A 141 -4.48 8.89 -12.55
N THR A 142 -5.27 9.23 -11.53
CA THR A 142 -5.81 10.61 -11.39
C THR A 142 -4.71 11.66 -11.29
N GLY A 143 -3.56 11.27 -10.74
CA GLY A 143 -2.31 12.04 -10.76
C GLY A 143 -1.14 11.15 -11.16
N LEU A 144 0.09 11.61 -10.93
CA LEU A 144 1.30 10.82 -11.15
C LEU A 144 2.04 10.63 -9.83
N GLY A 145 1.89 9.45 -9.23
CA GLY A 145 2.59 9.08 -8.00
C GLY A 145 3.83 8.24 -8.27
N GLY A 146 4.70 8.15 -7.28
CA GLY A 146 5.87 7.29 -7.34
C GLY A 146 6.57 7.13 -6.00
N ALA A 147 7.45 6.15 -5.92
CA ALA A 147 8.31 5.93 -4.76
C ALA A 147 9.59 5.21 -5.18
N VAL A 148 10.60 5.29 -4.32
CA VAL A 148 11.87 4.59 -4.47
C VAL A 148 12.05 3.64 -3.29
N LEU A 149 12.54 2.44 -3.57
CA LEU A 149 13.04 1.49 -2.58
C LEU A 149 14.57 1.48 -2.62
N ASP A 150 15.23 1.86 -1.52
CA ASP A 150 16.68 1.70 -1.36
C ASP A 150 16.97 0.46 -0.50
N MET A 151 17.73 -0.48 -1.06
CA MET A 151 18.09 -1.76 -0.42
C MET A 151 19.60 -1.84 -0.11
N ARG A 152 20.32 -0.70 -0.11
CA ARG A 152 21.77 -0.67 0.15
C ARG A 152 22.11 -0.64 1.64
N THR A 153 21.14 -0.35 2.50
CA THR A 153 21.27 -0.32 3.96
C THR A 153 20.86 -1.65 4.59
N ASP A 154 21.14 -1.81 5.88
CA ASP A 154 20.57 -2.90 6.69
C ASP A 154 19.05 -2.71 6.79
N GLY A 155 18.33 -3.31 5.86
CA GLY A 155 16.89 -3.12 5.67
C GLY A 155 16.57 -2.29 4.42
N ALA A 156 15.38 -2.52 3.86
CA ALA A 156 14.87 -1.79 2.72
C ALA A 156 14.11 -0.54 3.19
N VAL A 157 14.42 0.61 2.62
CA VAL A 157 13.77 1.90 2.93
C VAL A 157 12.99 2.36 1.72
N ALA A 158 11.67 2.43 1.86
CA ALA A 158 10.79 3.04 0.87
C ALA A 158 10.63 4.54 1.15
N VAL A 159 10.63 5.35 0.10
CA VAL A 159 10.44 6.80 0.19
C VAL A 159 9.41 7.23 -0.85
N ALA A 160 8.26 7.72 -0.38
CA ALA A 160 7.26 8.36 -1.24
C ALA A 160 7.87 9.55 -2.00
N CYS A 161 7.46 9.72 -3.24
CA CYS A 161 7.90 10.81 -4.12
C CYS A 161 6.67 11.46 -4.79
N GLU A 162 6.82 12.72 -5.21
CA GLU A 162 5.79 13.48 -5.94
C GLU A 162 6.23 13.73 -7.39
N PRO A 163 6.43 12.68 -8.22
CA PRO A 163 6.95 12.86 -9.58
C PRO A 163 6.00 13.67 -10.48
N GLY A 164 4.70 13.68 -10.19
CA GLY A 164 3.72 14.51 -10.90
C GLY A 164 3.86 16.01 -10.69
N GLN A 165 4.64 16.45 -9.71
CA GLN A 165 4.88 17.86 -9.42
C GLN A 165 6.20 18.36 -10.03
N MET A 166 6.94 17.50 -10.73
CA MET A 166 8.17 17.89 -11.42
C MET A 166 7.85 18.50 -12.78
N ASP A 167 8.68 19.46 -13.18
CA ASP A 167 8.68 20.01 -14.53
C ASP A 167 8.98 18.92 -15.58
N LEU A 168 8.16 18.87 -16.63
CA LEU A 168 8.43 18.10 -17.83
C LEU A 168 9.61 18.71 -18.62
N ALA A 169 10.61 17.91 -18.93
CA ALA A 169 11.74 18.33 -19.79
C ALA A 169 11.51 17.81 -21.23
N PRO A 170 10.89 18.60 -22.13
CA PRO A 170 10.55 18.13 -23.47
C PRO A 170 11.81 17.89 -24.32
N LEU A 171 11.89 16.72 -24.95
CA LEU A 171 13.00 16.30 -25.83
C LEU A 171 12.66 16.37 -27.32
N GLY A 172 11.44 16.76 -27.68
CA GLY A 172 11.01 16.86 -29.07
C GLY A 172 9.66 17.54 -29.25
N ALA A 173 9.27 17.79 -30.51
CA ALA A 173 8.10 18.58 -30.85
C ALA A 173 6.80 18.08 -30.21
N ALA A 174 6.59 16.77 -30.14
CA ALA A 174 5.40 16.19 -29.50
C ALA A 174 5.32 16.48 -28.00
N GLN A 175 6.45 16.49 -27.28
CA GLN A 175 6.49 16.80 -25.86
C GLN A 175 6.44 18.31 -25.61
N MET A 176 7.07 19.10 -26.51
CA MET A 176 7.00 20.56 -26.48
C MET A 176 5.55 21.06 -26.62
N ALA A 177 4.73 20.37 -27.41
CA ALA A 177 3.30 20.70 -27.55
C ALA A 177 2.48 20.44 -26.27
N LEU A 178 3.01 19.69 -25.31
CA LEU A 178 2.40 19.43 -23.99
C LEU A 178 2.96 20.35 -22.90
N TRP A 179 4.01 21.12 -23.21
CA TRP A 179 4.66 22.04 -22.29
C TRP A 179 3.94 23.40 -22.33
N PRO A 180 3.41 23.91 -21.19
CA PRO A 180 2.66 25.16 -21.14
C PRO A 180 3.51 26.41 -21.39
#